data_AF-A0A6L4ACI1-F1
#
_entry.id   AF-A0A6L4ACI1-F1
#
_cell.length_a   1.000
_cell.length_b   1.000
_cell.length_c   1.000
_cell.angle_alpha   90.00
_cell.angle_beta   90.00
_cell.angle_gamma   90.00
#
_symmetry.space_group_name_H-M   'P 1'
#
loop_
_entity.id
_entity.type
_entity.pdbx_description
1 polymer ?
#
loop_
_entity_poly.entity_id
_entity_poly.type
_entity_poly.pdbx_seq_one_letter_code
_entity_poly.pdbx_strand_id
1 'polypeptide(L)'
;MPDADIIRDPDRLTKLRSLNLLDPSADPAFDRLTRFAAKLLKASIALVTFLEEDRQIIKSQVGLHEPWATWMETPLSHSVCQYVVSGRHPLLVSDARIHPQAGVNLMAFEVKAYAGIPLITRDGYALGAFCVMDRRARQWTPDDLEYLTEIAQSVMTEIELRSEIIENVKSAASLTAADMVLTRERNLLRAVLDTIPIGVFMKDTSGHYLFVNSSFAAYVNHTPEQLIGTDVRRLYGPLGEVYYQEDMAILGSGQSRIGVEESHPDYRDPSQLRWYLTSKVPLFDEKLQAYGLLGVVTDITERKKSEEALLASQQQLQAAVMNAPVVFFAIDAEGVFTISVGKALELIDIKPGELVGKSVFEVFENDAGVTERFRRVLGG
;
A
#
# COMPACT_ATOMS: atom_id res chain seq x y z
N MET A 1 52.66 -14.54 -3.45
CA MET A 1 51.65 -14.94 -2.43
C MET A 1 50.31 -14.48 -2.93
N PRO A 2 49.22 -15.22 -2.67
CA PRO A 2 47.90 -14.80 -3.06
C PRO A 2 47.52 -13.53 -2.29
N ASP A 3 46.95 -12.57 -3.00
CA ASP A 3 46.40 -11.33 -2.46
C ASP A 3 45.14 -11.65 -1.65
N ALA A 4 45.27 -11.53 -0.32
CA ALA A 4 44.19 -11.81 0.60
C ALA A 4 43.07 -10.77 0.51
N ASP A 5 43.36 -9.54 0.08
CA ASP A 5 42.37 -8.46 -0.02
C ASP A 5 41.38 -8.75 -1.15
N ILE A 6 41.85 -9.33 -2.26
CA ILE A 6 40.97 -9.77 -3.37
C ILE A 6 40.07 -10.93 -2.94
N ILE A 7 40.58 -11.89 -2.17
CA ILE A 7 39.80 -13.05 -1.72
C ILE A 7 38.76 -12.61 -0.68
N ARG A 8 39.13 -11.71 0.23
CA ARG A 8 38.30 -11.23 1.34
C ARG A 8 37.47 -10.00 1.02
N ASP A 9 37.47 -9.56 -0.24
CA ASP A 9 36.65 -8.46 -0.74
C ASP A 9 35.16 -8.66 -0.32
N PRO A 10 34.59 -7.74 0.49
CA PRO A 10 33.21 -7.85 0.97
C PRO A 10 32.17 -7.92 -0.16
N ASP A 11 32.39 -7.20 -1.26
CA ASP A 11 31.44 -7.16 -2.38
C ASP A 11 31.48 -8.48 -3.16
N ARG A 12 32.69 -9.04 -3.35
CA ARG A 12 32.88 -10.38 -3.91
C ARG A 12 32.17 -11.44 -3.07
N LEU A 13 32.36 -11.43 -1.74
CA LEU A 13 31.75 -12.40 -0.83
C LEU A 13 30.23 -12.25 -0.79
N THR A 14 29.72 -11.02 -0.82
CA THR A 14 28.28 -10.74 -0.92
C THR A 14 27.72 -11.31 -2.22
N LYS A 15 28.41 -11.10 -3.35
CA LYS A 15 28.01 -11.69 -4.64
C LYS A 15 28.02 -13.22 -4.58
N LEU A 16 29.09 -13.83 -4.08
CA LEU A 16 29.18 -15.29 -3.94
C LEU A 16 28.04 -15.88 -3.09
N ARG A 17 27.75 -15.27 -1.94
CA ARG A 17 26.68 -15.70 -1.03
C ARG A 17 25.29 -15.51 -1.66
N SER A 18 25.10 -14.45 -2.46
CA SER A 18 23.82 -14.19 -3.14
C SER A 18 23.45 -15.24 -4.19
N LEU A 19 24.43 -15.93 -4.76
CA LEU A 19 24.26 -16.95 -5.80
C LEU A 19 23.90 -18.34 -5.27
N ASN A 20 23.87 -18.53 -3.95
CA ASN A 20 23.57 -19.80 -3.28
C ASN A 20 24.44 -20.99 -3.77
N LEU A 21 25.70 -20.71 -4.12
CA LEU A 21 26.66 -21.70 -4.66
C LEU A 21 27.46 -22.45 -3.60
N LEU A 22 27.31 -22.06 -2.33
CA LEU A 22 28.09 -22.57 -1.20
C LEU A 22 27.52 -23.84 -0.56
N ASP A 23 26.31 -24.23 -0.93
CA ASP A 23 25.72 -25.51 -0.51
C ASP A 23 26.53 -26.67 -1.11
N PRO A 24 27.02 -27.64 -0.31
CA PRO A 24 27.76 -28.80 -0.82
C PRO A 24 26.90 -29.82 -1.57
N SER A 25 25.58 -29.62 -1.66
CA SER A 25 24.69 -30.50 -2.44
C SER A 25 25.15 -30.64 -3.90
N ALA A 26 25.00 -31.87 -4.42
CA ALA A 26 25.38 -32.22 -5.78
C ALA A 26 24.68 -31.32 -6.81
N ASP A 27 25.44 -30.88 -7.81
CA ASP A 27 24.97 -29.97 -8.84
C ASP A 27 25.11 -30.62 -10.21
N PRO A 28 24.01 -31.16 -10.79
CA PRO A 28 24.08 -31.93 -12.03
C PRO A 28 24.69 -31.16 -13.21
N ALA A 29 24.58 -29.82 -13.23
CA ALA A 29 25.17 -29.01 -14.28
C ALA A 29 26.70 -28.99 -14.15
N PHE A 30 27.21 -28.66 -12.96
CA PHE A 30 28.65 -28.64 -12.69
C PHE A 30 29.27 -30.04 -12.75
N ASP A 31 28.57 -31.08 -12.29
CA ASP A 31 29.01 -32.48 -12.34
C ASP A 31 29.17 -33.02 -13.76
N ARG A 32 28.37 -32.53 -14.71
CA ARG A 32 28.56 -32.83 -16.13
C ARG A 32 29.82 -32.18 -16.67
N LEU A 33 30.07 -30.91 -16.31
CA LEU A 33 31.20 -30.13 -16.80
C LEU A 33 32.54 -30.63 -16.26
N THR A 34 32.62 -30.95 -14.96
CA THR A 34 33.83 -31.56 -14.35
C THR A 34 34.13 -32.92 -14.97
N ARG A 35 33.12 -33.78 -15.14
CA ARG A 35 33.27 -35.10 -15.79
C ARG A 35 33.66 -34.99 -17.26
N PHE A 36 33.15 -33.99 -17.97
CA PHE A 36 33.52 -33.73 -19.36
C PHE A 36 34.99 -33.28 -19.46
N ALA A 37 35.42 -32.31 -18.65
CA ALA A 37 36.80 -31.84 -18.63
C ALA A 37 37.80 -32.96 -18.29
N ALA A 38 37.52 -33.76 -17.25
CA ALA A 38 38.37 -34.89 -16.87
C ALA A 38 38.56 -35.87 -18.03
N LYS A 39 37.49 -36.20 -18.76
CA LYS A 39 37.55 -37.11 -19.92
C LYS A 39 38.25 -36.49 -21.12
N LEU A 40 37.88 -35.26 -21.49
CA LEU A 40 38.41 -34.55 -22.66
C LEU A 40 39.92 -34.38 -22.54
N LEU A 41 40.37 -33.87 -21.39
CA LEU A 41 41.78 -33.59 -21.13
C LEU A 41 42.52 -34.83 -20.64
N LYS A 42 41.86 -35.95 -20.39
CA LYS A 42 42.44 -37.16 -19.77
C LYS A 42 43.13 -36.86 -18.43
N ALA A 43 42.60 -35.90 -17.67
CA ALA A 43 43.13 -35.53 -16.36
C ALA A 43 42.55 -36.44 -15.28
N SER A 44 43.35 -36.73 -14.24
CA SER A 44 42.89 -37.59 -13.14
C SER A 44 41.84 -36.93 -12.25
N ILE A 45 41.85 -35.59 -12.15
CA ILE A 45 40.99 -34.82 -11.26
C ILE A 45 40.45 -33.60 -12.01
N ALA A 46 39.18 -33.24 -11.78
CA ALA A 46 38.56 -32.01 -12.27
C ALA A 46 37.60 -31.45 -11.23
N LEU A 47 37.65 -30.13 -10.98
CA LEU A 47 36.91 -29.46 -9.91
C LEU A 47 36.26 -28.17 -10.39
N VAL A 48 35.06 -27.90 -9.86
CA VAL A 48 34.50 -26.54 -9.75
C VAL A 48 34.63 -26.12 -8.30
N THR A 49 35.30 -25.01 -8.04
CA THR A 49 35.57 -24.54 -6.68
C THR A 49 35.18 -23.07 -6.52
N PHE A 50 34.76 -22.71 -5.31
CA PHE A 50 34.46 -21.33 -4.90
C PHE A 50 35.20 -21.00 -3.62
N LEU A 51 35.62 -19.74 -3.47
CA LEU A 51 36.43 -19.31 -2.33
C LEU A 51 35.65 -18.39 -1.41
N GLU A 52 35.52 -18.78 -0.15
CA GLU A 52 35.10 -17.89 0.94
C GLU A 52 36.33 -17.22 1.58
N GLU A 53 36.12 -16.52 2.70
CA GLU A 53 37.14 -15.74 3.38
C GLU A 53 38.27 -16.57 4.03
N ASP A 54 37.95 -17.82 4.40
CA ASP A 54 38.82 -18.73 5.17
C ASP A 54 38.95 -20.14 4.57
N ARG A 55 38.05 -20.52 3.65
CA ARG A 55 38.01 -21.85 3.02
C ARG A 55 37.69 -21.79 1.53
N GLN A 56 37.98 -22.90 0.86
CA GLN A 56 37.50 -23.21 -0.48
C GLN A 56 36.40 -24.27 -0.37
N ILE A 57 35.27 -24.02 -1.00
CA ILE A 57 34.22 -24.99 -1.26
C ILE A 57 34.48 -25.66 -2.60
N ILE A 58 34.35 -26.99 -2.64
CA ILE A 58 34.40 -27.80 -3.84
C ILE A 58 32.95 -28.10 -4.21
N LYS A 59 32.42 -27.39 -5.20
CA LYS A 59 31.01 -27.55 -5.60
C LYS A 59 30.78 -28.79 -6.46
N SER A 60 31.78 -29.17 -7.25
CA SER A 60 31.75 -30.38 -8.05
C SER A 60 33.15 -30.96 -8.16
N GLN A 61 33.27 -32.29 -8.15
CA GLN A 61 34.54 -32.98 -8.26
C GLN A 61 34.45 -34.27 -9.05
N VAL A 62 35.57 -34.61 -9.68
CA VAL A 62 35.88 -35.94 -10.20
C VAL A 62 37.28 -36.31 -9.74
N GLY A 63 37.45 -37.54 -9.25
CA GLY A 63 38.76 -38.15 -9.03
C GLY A 63 39.48 -37.75 -7.74
N LEU A 64 38.87 -36.95 -6.86
CA LEU A 64 39.44 -36.69 -5.53
C LEU A 64 39.46 -37.96 -4.68
N HIS A 65 40.45 -38.04 -3.79
CA HIS A 65 40.57 -39.10 -2.79
C HIS A 65 40.01 -38.64 -1.44
N GLU A 66 39.76 -39.58 -0.54
CA GLU A 66 39.35 -39.27 0.83
C GLU A 66 40.49 -38.60 1.62
N PRO A 67 40.19 -37.64 2.53
CA PRO A 67 38.85 -37.24 2.96
C PRO A 67 38.20 -36.15 2.08
N TRP A 68 38.93 -35.58 1.13
CA TRP A 68 38.50 -34.40 0.37
C TRP A 68 37.27 -34.66 -0.52
N ALA A 69 37.12 -35.89 -1.01
CA ALA A 69 35.97 -36.31 -1.78
C ALA A 69 34.67 -36.27 -0.96
N THR A 70 34.73 -36.55 0.34
CA THR A 70 33.58 -36.47 1.25
C THR A 70 33.40 -35.07 1.83
N TRP A 71 34.50 -34.41 2.23
CA TRP A 71 34.42 -33.10 2.87
C TRP A 71 33.95 -32.01 1.91
N MET A 72 34.29 -32.11 0.61
CA MET A 72 33.91 -31.12 -0.40
C MET A 72 34.34 -29.68 -0.03
N GLU A 73 35.34 -29.55 0.82
CA GLU A 73 35.92 -28.27 1.23
C GLU A 73 37.39 -28.44 1.66
N THR A 74 38.14 -27.34 1.61
CA THR A 74 39.54 -27.30 2.03
C THR A 74 39.84 -25.95 2.67
N PRO A 75 40.65 -25.86 3.74
CA PRO A 75 41.18 -24.58 4.21
C PRO A 75 41.95 -23.86 3.09
N LEU A 76 41.96 -22.52 3.07
CA LEU A 76 42.70 -21.77 2.05
C LEU A 76 44.20 -22.09 2.04
N SER A 77 44.77 -22.50 3.18
CA SER A 77 46.16 -22.97 3.26
C SER A 77 46.46 -24.18 2.38
N HIS A 78 45.44 -24.94 1.96
CA HIS A 78 45.55 -26.10 1.08
C HIS A 78 45.08 -25.79 -0.35
N SER A 79 44.27 -24.74 -0.56
CA SER A 79 43.74 -24.35 -1.87
C SER A 79 44.82 -23.89 -2.84
N VAL A 80 44.89 -24.50 -4.03
CA VAL A 80 45.66 -23.96 -5.17
C VAL A 80 44.85 -22.92 -5.93
N CYS A 81 43.53 -23.03 -5.91
CA CYS A 81 42.63 -22.11 -6.60
C CYS A 81 42.70 -20.68 -6.06
N GLN A 82 43.19 -20.45 -4.84
CA GLN A 82 43.44 -19.11 -4.30
C GLN A 82 44.37 -18.27 -5.17
N TYR A 83 45.35 -18.89 -5.84
CA TYR A 83 46.26 -18.20 -6.73
C TYR A 83 45.56 -17.76 -8.03
N VAL A 84 44.62 -18.58 -8.52
CA VAL A 84 43.79 -18.28 -9.70
C VAL A 84 42.82 -17.13 -9.39
N VAL A 85 42.13 -17.22 -8.25
CA VAL A 85 41.16 -16.20 -7.81
C VAL A 85 41.85 -14.87 -7.53
N SER A 86 42.97 -14.89 -6.78
CA SER A 86 43.75 -13.69 -6.50
C SER A 86 44.33 -13.06 -7.77
N GLY A 87 44.87 -13.87 -8.69
CA GLY A 87 45.46 -13.35 -9.93
C GLY A 87 44.43 -12.89 -10.96
N ARG A 88 43.19 -13.38 -10.89
CA ARG A 88 42.13 -13.18 -11.90
C ARG A 88 42.59 -13.57 -13.33
N HIS A 89 43.53 -14.50 -13.42
CA HIS A 89 44.03 -15.05 -14.69
C HIS A 89 44.29 -16.56 -14.54
N PRO A 90 44.38 -17.31 -15.65
CA PRO A 90 44.73 -18.73 -15.59
C PRO A 90 46.04 -19.00 -14.86
N LEU A 91 46.11 -20.13 -14.15
CA LEU A 91 47.35 -20.65 -13.55
C LEU A 91 47.63 -22.03 -14.12
N LEU A 92 48.83 -22.19 -14.68
CA LEU A 92 49.33 -23.44 -15.22
C LEU A 92 50.56 -23.89 -14.43
N VAL A 93 50.51 -25.10 -13.89
CA VAL A 93 51.61 -25.75 -13.20
C VAL A 93 51.86 -27.09 -13.87
N SER A 94 52.98 -27.19 -14.57
CA SER A 94 53.36 -28.43 -15.27
C SER A 94 53.98 -29.47 -14.33
N ASP A 95 54.68 -29.02 -13.30
CA ASP A 95 55.28 -29.85 -12.26
C ASP A 95 55.36 -29.11 -10.92
N ALA A 96 54.62 -29.60 -9.92
CA ALA A 96 54.51 -29.02 -8.59
C ALA A 96 55.83 -28.99 -7.83
N ARG A 97 56.75 -29.92 -8.11
CA ARG A 97 58.04 -30.05 -7.41
C ARG A 97 58.96 -28.86 -7.62
N ILE A 98 58.76 -28.14 -8.72
CA ILE A 98 59.60 -27.01 -9.12
C ILE A 98 58.82 -25.68 -9.10
N HIS A 99 57.53 -25.70 -8.79
CA HIS A 99 56.72 -24.49 -8.79
C HIS A 99 56.80 -23.78 -7.42
N PRO A 100 57.32 -22.54 -7.35
CA PRO A 100 57.75 -21.92 -6.10
C PRO A 100 56.61 -21.57 -5.14
N GLN A 101 55.39 -21.31 -5.63
CA GLN A 101 54.27 -20.84 -4.79
C GLN A 101 53.18 -21.91 -4.63
N ALA A 102 52.61 -22.40 -5.73
CA ALA A 102 51.55 -23.43 -5.70
C ALA A 102 52.04 -24.87 -5.42
N GLY A 103 53.35 -25.13 -5.44
CA GLY A 103 53.88 -26.50 -5.34
C GLY A 103 53.57 -27.20 -4.03
N VAL A 104 53.66 -26.47 -2.90
CA VAL A 104 53.37 -27.02 -1.56
C VAL A 104 51.91 -27.47 -1.45
N ASN A 105 50.99 -26.63 -1.91
CA ASN A 105 49.56 -26.93 -1.94
C ASN A 105 49.26 -28.16 -2.79
N LEU A 106 49.80 -28.24 -4.01
CA LEU A 106 49.59 -29.36 -4.92
C LEU A 106 50.13 -30.68 -4.36
N MET A 107 51.32 -30.65 -3.78
CA MET A 107 51.94 -31.83 -3.19
C MET A 107 51.15 -32.36 -1.99
N ALA A 108 50.45 -31.50 -1.24
CA ALA A 108 49.54 -31.92 -0.16
C ALA A 108 48.34 -32.74 -0.67
N PHE A 109 47.97 -32.62 -1.95
CA PHE A 109 46.94 -33.43 -2.61
C PHE A 109 47.51 -34.58 -3.44
N GLU A 110 48.82 -34.86 -3.34
CA GLU A 110 49.53 -35.84 -4.15
C GLU A 110 49.40 -35.61 -5.68
N VAL A 111 49.19 -34.35 -6.07
CA VAL A 111 49.13 -33.95 -7.48
C VAL A 111 50.40 -33.22 -7.90
N LYS A 112 50.79 -33.43 -9.16
CA LYS A 112 52.01 -32.87 -9.76
C LYS A 112 51.71 -31.84 -10.83
N ALA A 113 50.56 -31.88 -11.48
CA ALA A 113 50.19 -30.88 -12.48
C ALA A 113 48.83 -30.27 -12.15
N TYR A 114 48.66 -28.99 -12.49
CA TYR A 114 47.44 -28.21 -12.28
C TYR A 114 47.23 -27.23 -13.44
N ALA A 115 45.99 -27.11 -13.89
CA ALA A 115 45.55 -26.02 -14.73
C ALA A 115 44.21 -25.50 -14.20
N GLY A 116 44.14 -24.20 -13.90
CA GLY A 116 42.95 -23.57 -13.35
C GLY A 116 42.60 -22.27 -14.08
N ILE A 117 41.32 -22.12 -14.39
CA ILE A 117 40.72 -20.95 -15.02
C ILE A 117 39.86 -20.21 -13.99
N PRO A 118 39.99 -18.89 -13.85
CA PRO A 118 39.17 -18.13 -12.91
C PRO A 118 37.72 -18.08 -13.37
N LEU A 119 36.79 -18.20 -12.44
CA LEU A 119 35.36 -18.02 -12.64
C LEU A 119 35.01 -16.58 -12.28
N ILE A 120 34.95 -15.69 -13.28
CA ILE A 120 34.83 -14.24 -13.11
C ILE A 120 33.43 -13.78 -13.55
N THR A 121 32.72 -13.06 -12.67
CA THR A 121 31.44 -12.43 -13.02
C THR A 121 31.61 -11.27 -14.00
N ARG A 122 30.52 -10.84 -14.65
CA ARG A 122 30.51 -9.60 -15.47
C ARG A 122 30.97 -8.36 -14.71
N ASP A 123 30.72 -8.33 -13.41
CA ASP A 123 31.13 -7.26 -12.49
C ASP A 123 32.64 -7.31 -12.15
N GLY A 124 33.38 -8.31 -12.64
CA GLY A 124 34.82 -8.47 -12.45
C GLY A 124 35.23 -9.23 -11.19
N TYR A 125 34.30 -9.82 -10.45
CA TYR A 125 34.59 -10.60 -9.24
C TYR A 125 34.97 -12.04 -9.58
N ALA A 126 36.18 -12.47 -9.21
CA ALA A 126 36.61 -13.86 -9.32
C ALA A 126 36.02 -14.70 -8.17
N LEU A 127 34.95 -15.44 -8.42
CA LEU A 127 34.24 -16.21 -7.40
C LEU A 127 34.99 -17.49 -6.99
N GLY A 128 35.77 -18.04 -7.90
CA GLY A 128 36.36 -19.35 -7.76
C GLY A 128 37.20 -19.76 -8.96
N ALA A 129 37.41 -21.06 -9.12
CA ALA A 129 38.16 -21.61 -10.24
C ALA A 129 37.54 -22.91 -10.76
N PHE A 130 37.55 -23.06 -12.08
CA PHE A 130 37.40 -24.34 -12.76
C PHE A 130 38.79 -24.89 -13.03
N CYS A 131 39.11 -26.09 -12.52
CA CYS A 131 40.47 -26.61 -12.62
C CYS A 131 40.52 -28.10 -12.86
N VAL A 132 41.63 -28.54 -13.44
CA VAL A 132 42.00 -29.95 -13.60
C VAL A 132 43.38 -30.20 -12.99
N MET A 133 43.59 -31.41 -12.49
CA MET A 133 44.84 -31.82 -11.87
C MET A 133 45.25 -33.22 -12.28
N ASP A 134 46.56 -33.48 -12.24
CA ASP A 134 47.11 -34.78 -12.51
C ASP A 134 48.17 -35.20 -11.47
N ARG A 135 48.20 -36.49 -11.13
CA ARG A 135 49.22 -37.10 -10.27
C ARG A 135 50.57 -37.25 -10.97
N ARG A 136 50.60 -37.05 -12.29
CA ARG A 136 51.82 -37.02 -13.11
C ARG A 136 52.12 -35.59 -13.56
N ALA A 137 53.40 -35.28 -13.75
CA ALA A 137 53.77 -34.03 -14.40
C ALA A 137 53.22 -34.02 -15.84
N ARG A 138 52.78 -32.86 -16.29
CA ARG A 138 52.10 -32.69 -17.59
C ARG A 138 52.53 -31.39 -18.24
N GLN A 139 52.68 -31.39 -19.55
CA GLN A 139 52.77 -30.15 -20.32
C GLN A 139 51.36 -29.74 -20.74
N TRP A 140 50.96 -28.52 -20.39
CA TRP A 140 49.70 -27.93 -20.79
C TRP A 140 49.87 -27.23 -22.13
N THR A 141 49.05 -27.62 -23.11
CA THR A 141 49.09 -27.01 -24.45
C THR A 141 48.18 -25.77 -24.51
N PRO A 142 48.32 -24.92 -25.54
CA PRO A 142 47.34 -23.88 -25.83
C PRO A 142 45.92 -24.44 -25.98
N ASP A 143 45.76 -25.58 -26.65
CA ASP A 143 44.45 -26.25 -26.81
C ASP A 143 43.87 -26.70 -25.46
N ASP A 144 44.68 -27.24 -24.54
CA ASP A 144 44.24 -27.61 -23.19
C ASP A 144 43.66 -26.38 -22.46
N LEU A 145 44.33 -25.22 -22.60
CA LEU A 145 43.90 -23.96 -22.00
C LEU A 145 42.60 -23.44 -22.64
N GLU A 146 42.48 -23.53 -23.97
CA GLU A 146 41.28 -23.15 -24.72
C GLU A 146 40.07 -23.99 -24.28
N TYR A 147 40.21 -25.32 -24.25
CA TYR A 147 39.14 -26.21 -23.80
C TYR A 147 38.71 -25.95 -22.35
N LEU A 148 39.67 -25.74 -21.44
CA LEU A 148 39.34 -25.38 -20.05
C LEU A 148 38.62 -24.04 -19.95
N THR A 149 39.01 -23.08 -20.78
CA THR A 149 38.39 -21.74 -20.79
C THR A 149 36.95 -21.82 -21.28
N GLU A 150 36.66 -22.56 -22.34
CA GLU A 150 35.31 -22.82 -22.86
C GLU A 150 34.40 -23.49 -21.81
N ILE A 151 34.94 -24.47 -21.07
CA ILE A 151 34.17 -25.13 -20.01
C ILE A 151 33.96 -24.19 -18.82
N ALA A 152 34.96 -23.40 -18.44
CA ALA A 152 34.81 -22.38 -17.39
C ALA A 152 33.77 -21.31 -17.76
N GLN A 153 33.70 -20.90 -19.03
CA GLN A 153 32.65 -20.02 -19.53
C GLN A 153 31.26 -20.68 -19.46
N SER A 154 31.16 -21.98 -19.72
CA SER A 154 29.93 -22.74 -19.52
C SER A 154 29.50 -22.78 -18.04
N VAL A 155 30.45 -22.94 -17.11
CA VAL A 155 30.20 -22.83 -15.66
C VAL A 155 29.69 -21.43 -15.31
N MET A 156 30.32 -20.38 -15.83
CA MET A 156 29.88 -19.00 -15.60
C MET A 156 28.49 -18.73 -16.17
N THR A 157 28.17 -19.25 -17.36
CA THR A 157 26.84 -19.11 -17.95
C THR A 157 25.76 -19.72 -17.07
N GLU A 158 25.99 -20.91 -16.50
CA GLU A 158 25.08 -21.54 -15.53
C GLU A 158 24.91 -20.68 -14.26
N ILE A 159 25.98 -20.10 -13.74
CA ILE A 159 25.94 -19.20 -12.56
C ILE A 159 25.13 -17.94 -12.87
N GLU A 160 25.36 -17.31 -14.03
CA GLU A 160 24.65 -16.10 -14.44
C GLU A 160 23.16 -16.35 -14.63
N LEU A 161 22.78 -17.46 -15.28
CA LEU A 161 21.38 -17.86 -15.44
C LEU A 161 20.66 -18.02 -14.11
N ARG A 162 21.33 -18.60 -13.10
CA ARG A 162 20.74 -18.73 -11.75
C ARG A 162 20.55 -17.39 -11.07
N SER A 163 21.52 -16.47 -11.22
CA SER A 163 21.39 -15.10 -10.70
C SER A 163 20.14 -14.43 -11.26
N GLU A 164 19.94 -14.53 -12.58
CA GLU A 164 18.79 -13.94 -13.27
C GLU A 164 17.46 -14.57 -12.84
N ILE A 165 17.41 -15.90 -12.67
CA ILE A 165 16.22 -16.58 -12.15
C ILE A 165 15.86 -16.09 -10.74
N ILE A 166 16.85 -15.96 -9.85
CA ILE A 166 16.63 -15.47 -8.48
C ILE A 166 16.07 -14.04 -8.50
N GLU A 167 16.62 -13.17 -9.34
CA GLU A 167 16.15 -11.78 -9.50
C GLU A 167 14.74 -11.70 -10.09
N ASN A 168 14.45 -12.51 -11.10
CA ASN A 168 13.13 -12.59 -11.73
C ASN A 168 12.05 -13.06 -10.75
N VAL A 169 12.35 -14.10 -9.95
CA VAL A 169 11.42 -14.60 -8.92
C VAL A 169 11.13 -13.53 -7.86
N LYS A 170 12.16 -12.81 -7.39
CA LYS A 170 11.98 -11.70 -6.42
C LYS A 170 11.13 -10.57 -6.99
N SER A 171 11.36 -10.21 -8.26
CA SER A 171 10.61 -9.16 -8.94
C SER A 171 9.14 -9.54 -9.12
N ALA A 172 8.87 -10.78 -9.54
CA ALA A 172 7.51 -11.31 -9.68
C ALA A 172 6.76 -11.31 -8.34
N ALA A 173 7.39 -11.78 -7.26
CA ALA A 173 6.79 -11.78 -5.93
C ALA A 173 6.43 -10.37 -5.44
N SER A 174 7.29 -9.38 -5.73
CA SER A 174 7.06 -7.98 -5.35
C SER A 174 5.88 -7.37 -6.11
N LEU A 175 5.75 -7.66 -7.40
CA LEU A 175 4.60 -7.23 -8.22
C LEU A 175 3.29 -7.83 -7.71
N THR A 176 3.27 -9.13 -7.40
CA THR A 176 2.09 -9.79 -6.85
C THR A 176 1.70 -9.20 -5.49
N ALA A 177 2.67 -8.93 -4.61
CA ALA A 177 2.38 -8.30 -3.31
C ALA A 177 1.77 -6.90 -3.47
N ALA A 178 2.29 -6.08 -4.40
CA ALA A 178 1.73 -4.76 -4.69
C ALA A 178 0.30 -4.83 -5.23
N ASP A 179 0.01 -5.75 -6.15
CA ASP A 179 -1.33 -5.96 -6.72
C ASP A 179 -2.34 -6.42 -5.65
N MET A 180 -1.93 -7.28 -4.71
CA MET A 180 -2.76 -7.68 -3.58
C MET A 180 -3.10 -6.49 -2.66
N VAL A 181 -2.13 -5.60 -2.40
CA VAL A 181 -2.36 -4.39 -1.58
C VAL A 181 -3.36 -3.46 -2.26
N LEU A 182 -3.16 -3.16 -3.55
CA LEU A 182 -4.07 -2.31 -4.33
C LEU A 182 -5.48 -2.91 -4.40
N THR A 183 -5.59 -4.22 -4.62
CA THR A 183 -6.88 -4.93 -4.64
C THR A 183 -7.58 -4.84 -3.29
N ARG A 184 -6.84 -5.02 -2.18
CA ARG A 184 -7.39 -4.91 -0.83
C ARG A 184 -7.88 -3.50 -0.53
N GLU A 185 -7.10 -2.48 -0.88
CA GLU A 185 -7.48 -1.07 -0.69
C GLU A 185 -8.73 -0.72 -1.50
N ARG A 186 -8.78 -1.10 -2.78
CA ARG A 186 -9.94 -0.89 -3.64
C ARG A 186 -11.20 -1.56 -3.09
N ASN A 187 -11.07 -2.80 -2.60
CA ASN A 187 -12.20 -3.55 -2.02
C ASN A 187 -12.68 -2.92 -0.71
N LEU A 188 -11.75 -2.45 0.14
CA LEU A 188 -12.10 -1.74 1.36
C LEU A 188 -12.83 -0.43 1.07
N LEU A 189 -12.31 0.39 0.15
CA LEU A 189 -12.95 1.63 -0.27
C LEU A 189 -14.36 1.38 -0.82
N ARG A 190 -14.52 0.37 -1.67
CA ARG A 190 -15.84 -0.02 -2.19
C ARG A 190 -16.79 -0.45 -1.06
N ALA A 191 -16.34 -1.30 -0.13
CA ALA A 191 -17.16 -1.74 1.00
C ALA A 191 -17.58 -0.57 1.91
N VAL A 192 -16.69 0.37 2.18
CA VAL A 192 -17.02 1.59 2.95
C VAL A 192 -18.05 2.43 2.19
N LEU A 193 -17.81 2.68 0.90
CA LEU A 193 -18.74 3.48 0.09
C LEU A 193 -20.11 2.82 -0.05
N ASP A 194 -20.19 1.49 -0.13
CA ASP A 194 -21.47 0.77 -0.26
C ASP A 194 -22.23 0.63 1.07
N THR A 195 -21.58 0.80 2.23
CA THR A 195 -22.22 0.68 3.55
C THR A 195 -22.70 2.00 4.14
N ILE A 196 -22.17 3.14 3.69
CA ILE A 196 -22.64 4.45 4.14
C ILE A 196 -24.03 4.78 3.57
N PRO A 197 -24.97 5.32 4.38
CA PRO A 197 -26.29 5.76 3.91
C PRO A 197 -26.22 7.13 3.22
N ILE A 198 -25.17 7.35 2.43
CA ILE A 198 -24.89 8.57 1.66
C ILE A 198 -24.70 8.13 0.22
N GLY A 199 -25.44 8.71 -0.71
CA GLY A 199 -25.24 8.47 -2.12
C GLY A 199 -23.94 9.13 -2.58
N VAL A 200 -23.05 8.36 -3.20
CA VAL A 200 -21.79 8.85 -3.77
C VAL A 200 -21.76 8.49 -5.25
N PHE A 201 -21.43 9.47 -6.10
CA PHE A 201 -21.28 9.26 -7.53
C PHE A 201 -20.12 10.07 -8.10
N MET A 202 -19.56 9.59 -9.20
CA MET A 202 -18.59 10.31 -10.01
C MET A 202 -19.07 10.37 -11.44
N LYS A 203 -18.90 11.50 -12.11
CA LYS A 203 -19.18 11.67 -13.54
C LYS A 203 -17.94 12.13 -14.30
N ASP A 204 -17.87 11.82 -15.58
CA ASP A 204 -16.92 12.43 -16.50
C ASP A 204 -17.34 13.88 -16.85
N THR A 205 -16.50 14.56 -17.63
CA THR A 205 -16.77 15.94 -18.08
C THR A 205 -17.89 16.05 -19.13
N SER A 206 -18.46 14.92 -19.56
CA SER A 206 -19.60 14.85 -20.47
C SER A 206 -20.90 14.48 -19.77
N GLY A 207 -20.88 14.30 -18.44
CA GLY A 207 -22.04 13.97 -17.62
C GLY A 207 -22.39 12.47 -17.54
N HIS A 208 -21.51 11.57 -17.98
CA HIS A 208 -21.71 10.12 -17.81
C HIS A 208 -21.20 9.66 -16.46
N TYR A 209 -21.94 8.79 -15.78
CA TYR A 209 -21.50 8.22 -14.50
C TYR A 209 -20.31 7.28 -14.68
N LEU A 210 -19.22 7.53 -13.98
CA LEU A 210 -18.02 6.68 -13.92
C LEU A 210 -18.01 5.78 -12.68
N PHE A 211 -18.65 6.22 -11.61
CA PHE A 211 -18.80 5.47 -10.37
C PHE A 211 -20.12 5.86 -9.71
N VAL A 212 -20.77 4.89 -9.07
CA VAL A 212 -21.87 5.11 -8.12
C VAL A 212 -21.76 4.06 -7.03
N ASN A 213 -22.08 4.43 -5.79
CA ASN A 213 -22.26 3.45 -4.72
C ASN A 213 -23.69 2.92 -4.67
N SER A 214 -23.89 1.88 -3.87
CA SER A 214 -25.18 1.22 -3.68
C SER A 214 -26.27 2.17 -3.16
N SER A 215 -25.91 3.10 -2.26
CA SER A 215 -26.85 4.08 -1.70
C SER A 215 -27.37 5.08 -2.74
N PHE A 216 -26.51 5.61 -3.62
CA PHE A 216 -26.96 6.50 -4.69
C PHE A 216 -27.84 5.76 -5.69
N ALA A 217 -27.43 4.55 -6.08
CA ALA A 217 -28.19 3.71 -6.98
C ALA A 217 -29.60 3.45 -6.44
N ALA A 218 -29.72 3.16 -5.14
CA ALA A 218 -31.01 2.99 -4.47
C ALA A 218 -31.86 4.27 -4.44
N TYR A 219 -31.27 5.46 -4.29
CA TYR A 219 -32.01 6.74 -4.32
C TYR A 219 -32.68 6.98 -5.67
N VAL A 220 -32.02 6.60 -6.76
CA VAL A 220 -32.54 6.78 -8.12
C VAL A 220 -33.25 5.53 -8.65
N ASN A 221 -33.48 4.52 -7.81
CA ASN A 221 -34.15 3.26 -8.14
C ASN A 221 -33.49 2.44 -9.27
N HIS A 222 -32.15 2.35 -9.26
CA HIS A 222 -31.35 1.58 -10.21
C HIS A 222 -30.31 0.71 -9.49
N THR A 223 -29.65 -0.19 -10.21
CA THR A 223 -28.41 -0.83 -9.73
C THR A 223 -27.19 -0.01 -10.17
N PRO A 224 -26.05 -0.12 -9.46
CA PRO A 224 -24.81 0.54 -9.88
C PRO A 224 -24.46 0.27 -11.35
N GLU A 225 -24.57 -0.98 -11.79
CA GLU A 225 -24.21 -1.44 -13.13
C GLU A 225 -25.05 -0.80 -14.23
N GLN A 226 -26.31 -0.46 -13.95
CA GLN A 226 -27.20 0.22 -14.90
C GLN A 226 -26.85 1.72 -15.05
N LEU A 227 -26.27 2.31 -14.01
CA LEU A 227 -25.95 3.73 -13.99
C LEU A 227 -24.58 4.02 -14.62
N ILE A 228 -23.60 3.13 -14.46
CA ILE A 228 -22.26 3.34 -15.05
C ILE A 228 -22.36 3.48 -16.57
N GLY A 229 -21.76 4.55 -17.09
CA GLY A 229 -21.79 4.93 -18.50
C GLY A 229 -23.08 5.63 -18.95
N THR A 230 -24.11 5.69 -18.12
CA THR A 230 -25.36 6.38 -18.44
C THR A 230 -25.18 7.90 -18.27
N ASP A 231 -25.79 8.65 -19.18
CA ASP A 231 -25.81 10.11 -19.18
C ASP A 231 -26.82 10.64 -18.16
N VAL A 232 -26.41 11.62 -17.33
CA VAL A 232 -27.27 12.28 -16.33
C VAL A 232 -28.59 12.79 -16.91
N ARG A 233 -28.60 13.25 -18.16
CA ARG A 233 -29.78 13.82 -18.84
C ARG A 233 -30.89 12.79 -19.05
N ARG A 234 -30.54 11.50 -19.05
CA ARG A 234 -31.48 10.39 -19.26
C ARG A 234 -32.11 9.88 -17.96
N LEU A 235 -31.52 10.20 -16.82
CA LEU A 235 -31.90 9.59 -15.54
C LEU A 235 -33.09 10.30 -14.87
N TYR A 236 -33.21 11.62 -15.04
CA TYR A 236 -34.10 12.45 -14.22
C TYR A 236 -35.22 13.14 -15.01
N GLY A 237 -35.52 12.64 -16.21
CA GLY A 237 -36.51 13.26 -17.09
C GLY A 237 -36.19 14.75 -17.32
N PRO A 238 -37.17 15.67 -17.16
CA PRO A 238 -36.95 17.10 -17.35
C PRO A 238 -35.87 17.73 -16.46
N LEU A 239 -35.59 17.15 -15.29
CA LEU A 239 -34.55 17.65 -14.37
C LEU A 239 -33.13 17.24 -14.82
N GLY A 240 -33.00 16.26 -15.71
CA GLY A 240 -31.70 15.77 -16.16
C GLY A 240 -30.86 16.84 -16.83
N GLU A 241 -31.49 17.69 -17.65
CA GLU A 241 -30.81 18.82 -18.31
C GLU A 241 -30.40 19.89 -17.30
N VAL A 242 -31.24 20.17 -16.29
CA VAL A 242 -30.91 21.13 -15.23
C VAL A 242 -29.66 20.67 -14.49
N TYR A 243 -29.63 19.41 -14.04
CA TYR A 243 -28.47 18.87 -13.34
C TYR A 243 -27.21 18.83 -14.23
N TYR A 244 -27.35 18.53 -15.53
CA TYR A 244 -26.23 18.58 -16.46
C TYR A 244 -25.63 19.99 -16.54
N GLN A 245 -26.46 21.02 -16.73
CA GLN A 245 -26.00 22.40 -16.82
C GLN A 245 -25.33 22.87 -15.52
N GLU A 246 -25.85 22.46 -14.37
CA GLU A 246 -25.20 22.72 -13.07
C GLU A 246 -23.84 22.02 -12.93
N ASP A 247 -23.76 20.75 -13.34
CA ASP A 247 -22.51 19.99 -13.31
C ASP A 247 -21.46 20.66 -14.23
N MET A 248 -21.86 21.11 -15.43
CA MET A 248 -20.99 21.84 -16.36
C MET A 248 -20.54 23.20 -15.81
N ALA A 249 -21.42 23.93 -15.11
CA ALA A 249 -21.05 25.19 -14.47
C ALA A 249 -20.01 25.00 -13.36
N ILE A 250 -20.11 23.91 -12.58
CA ILE A 250 -19.12 23.54 -11.56
C ILE A 250 -17.78 23.19 -12.22
N LEU A 251 -17.79 22.35 -13.26
CA LEU A 251 -16.58 21.96 -13.98
C LEU A 251 -15.90 23.16 -14.66
N GLY A 252 -16.68 24.05 -15.28
CA GLY A 252 -16.17 25.22 -15.99
C GLY A 252 -15.65 26.33 -15.07
N SER A 253 -16.26 26.51 -13.88
CA SER A 253 -15.80 27.49 -12.88
C SER A 253 -14.71 26.95 -11.96
N GLY A 254 -14.61 25.63 -11.81
CA GLY A 254 -13.76 24.98 -10.82
C GLY A 254 -14.22 25.16 -9.36
N GLN A 255 -15.40 25.77 -9.13
CA GLN A 255 -15.90 26.06 -7.79
C GLN A 255 -16.85 24.98 -7.30
N SER A 256 -16.53 24.38 -6.15
CA SER A 256 -17.37 23.40 -5.46
C SER A 256 -18.69 24.02 -4.99
N ARG A 257 -19.79 23.26 -5.10
CA ARG A 257 -21.07 23.58 -4.45
C ARG A 257 -21.30 22.59 -3.31
N ILE A 258 -21.33 23.08 -2.08
CA ILE A 258 -21.38 22.25 -0.87
C ILE A 258 -22.68 22.51 -0.12
N GLY A 259 -23.35 21.43 0.30
CA GLY A 259 -24.50 21.50 1.21
C GLY A 259 -25.74 22.16 0.62
N VAL A 260 -25.99 21.99 -0.68
CA VAL A 260 -27.19 22.53 -1.33
C VAL A 260 -28.38 21.65 -0.95
N GLU A 261 -29.42 22.24 -0.35
CA GLU A 261 -30.67 21.55 -0.07
C GLU A 261 -31.58 21.59 -1.29
N GLU A 262 -32.03 20.42 -1.74
CA GLU A 262 -32.86 20.23 -2.92
C GLU A 262 -34.02 19.31 -2.56
N SER A 263 -35.19 19.55 -3.15
CA SER A 263 -36.36 18.70 -2.96
C SER A 263 -36.94 18.27 -4.29
N HIS A 264 -37.19 16.97 -4.45
CA HIS A 264 -37.87 16.41 -5.60
C HIS A 264 -38.69 15.17 -5.20
N PRO A 265 -39.66 14.75 -6.03
CA PRO A 265 -40.35 13.48 -5.84
C PRO A 265 -39.37 12.30 -5.72
N ASP A 266 -39.68 11.32 -4.87
CA ASP A 266 -38.89 10.09 -4.74
C ASP A 266 -38.95 9.29 -6.06
N TYR A 267 -37.80 8.87 -6.57
CA TYR A 267 -37.70 8.09 -7.80
C TYR A 267 -38.26 6.67 -7.66
N ARG A 268 -38.45 6.19 -6.42
CA ARG A 268 -39.11 4.91 -6.10
C ARG A 268 -40.62 5.07 -5.94
N ASP A 269 -41.07 6.22 -5.44
CA ASP A 269 -42.48 6.55 -5.22
C ASP A 269 -42.72 8.06 -5.47
N PRO A 270 -43.12 8.44 -6.70
CA PRO A 270 -43.31 9.85 -7.06
C PRO A 270 -44.37 10.59 -6.25
N SER A 271 -45.18 9.91 -5.44
CA SER A 271 -46.14 10.54 -4.55
C SER A 271 -45.50 11.16 -3.29
N GLN A 272 -44.28 10.74 -2.96
CA GLN A 272 -43.55 11.22 -1.79
C GLN A 272 -42.52 12.28 -2.16
N LEU A 273 -42.54 13.40 -1.44
CA LEU A 273 -41.48 14.41 -1.53
C LEU A 273 -40.31 14.01 -0.65
N ARG A 274 -39.09 14.06 -1.19
CA ARG A 274 -37.86 13.88 -0.41
C ARG A 274 -36.98 15.11 -0.48
N TRP A 275 -36.20 15.29 0.58
CA TRP A 275 -35.21 16.35 0.71
C TRP A 275 -33.81 15.75 0.71
N TYR A 276 -32.94 16.33 -0.09
CA TYR A 276 -31.56 15.90 -0.23
C TYR A 276 -30.60 17.04 0.06
N LEU A 277 -29.48 16.72 0.70
CA LEU A 277 -28.34 17.60 0.87
C LEU A 277 -27.24 17.15 -0.09
N THR A 278 -27.03 17.93 -1.14
CA THR A 278 -26.13 17.60 -2.24
C THR A 278 -24.86 18.46 -2.17
N SER A 279 -23.70 17.82 -2.28
CA SER A 279 -22.42 18.50 -2.48
C SER A 279 -21.74 17.93 -3.71
N LYS A 280 -21.19 18.81 -4.56
CA LYS A 280 -20.52 18.47 -5.81
C LYS A 280 -19.20 19.21 -5.90
N VAL A 281 -18.12 18.47 -6.16
CA VAL A 281 -16.76 19.00 -6.27
C VAL A 281 -16.13 18.57 -7.61
N PRO A 282 -15.43 19.46 -8.32
CA PRO A 282 -14.66 19.09 -9.50
C PRO A 282 -13.40 18.32 -9.08
N LEU A 283 -13.02 17.33 -9.88
CA LEU A 283 -11.79 16.54 -9.74
C LEU A 283 -10.79 16.99 -10.81
N PHE A 284 -9.57 17.30 -10.40
CA PHE A 284 -8.52 17.80 -11.27
C PHE A 284 -7.36 16.82 -11.40
N ASP A 285 -6.77 16.77 -12.60
CA ASP A 285 -5.53 16.04 -12.84
C ASP A 285 -4.30 16.83 -12.40
N GLU A 286 -3.10 16.26 -12.60
CA GLU A 286 -1.82 16.92 -12.27
C GLU A 286 -1.58 18.23 -13.03
N LYS A 287 -2.32 18.48 -14.12
CA LYS A 287 -2.25 19.68 -14.95
C LYS A 287 -3.36 20.68 -14.63
N LEU A 288 -4.07 20.49 -13.52
CA LEU A 288 -5.20 21.31 -13.08
C LEU A 288 -6.36 21.33 -14.10
N GLN A 289 -6.48 20.30 -14.92
CA GLN A 289 -7.63 20.12 -15.81
C GLN A 289 -8.68 19.28 -15.11
N ALA A 290 -9.93 19.77 -15.12
CA ALA A 290 -11.03 19.01 -14.56
C ALA A 290 -11.27 17.75 -15.40
N TYR A 291 -11.15 16.56 -14.82
CA TYR A 291 -11.39 15.29 -15.50
C TYR A 291 -12.72 14.63 -15.08
N GLY A 292 -13.36 15.15 -14.04
CA GLY A 292 -14.64 14.63 -13.58
C GLY A 292 -15.23 15.43 -12.43
N LEU A 293 -16.39 14.98 -11.96
CA LEU A 293 -17.14 15.59 -10.87
C LEU A 293 -17.51 14.52 -9.85
N LEU A 294 -17.17 14.74 -8.57
CA LEU A 294 -17.59 13.90 -7.45
C LEU A 294 -18.80 14.53 -6.77
N GLY A 295 -19.88 13.78 -6.66
CA GLY A 295 -21.08 14.17 -5.94
C GLY A 295 -21.34 13.29 -4.72
N VAL A 296 -21.78 13.92 -3.64
CA VAL A 296 -22.32 13.24 -2.46
C VAL A 296 -23.71 13.78 -2.17
N VAL A 297 -24.64 12.89 -1.85
CA VAL A 297 -26.06 13.18 -1.65
C VAL A 297 -26.49 12.49 -0.37
N THR A 298 -27.06 13.24 0.57
CA THR A 298 -27.61 12.68 1.82
C THR A 298 -29.10 12.94 1.87
N ASP A 299 -29.91 11.91 2.12
CA ASP A 299 -31.33 12.08 2.38
C ASP A 299 -31.52 12.73 3.76
N ILE A 300 -32.10 13.93 3.78
CA ILE A 300 -32.40 14.73 4.97
C ILE A 300 -33.91 14.83 5.24
N THR A 301 -34.72 13.98 4.62
CA THR A 301 -36.18 14.02 4.71
C THR A 301 -36.67 13.87 6.15
N GLU A 302 -36.14 12.90 6.90
CA GLU A 302 -36.52 12.69 8.31
C GLU A 302 -36.08 13.86 9.20
N ARG A 303 -34.94 14.50 8.87
CA ARG A 303 -34.50 15.73 9.54
C ARG A 303 -35.52 16.86 9.31
N LYS A 304 -35.92 17.08 8.05
CA LYS A 304 -36.91 18.11 7.70
C LYS A 304 -38.27 17.87 8.35
N LYS A 305 -38.78 16.63 8.34
CA LYS A 305 -40.03 16.28 9.04
C LYS A 305 -39.93 16.54 10.54
N SER A 306 -38.79 16.23 11.16
CA SER A 306 -38.58 16.48 12.59
C SER A 306 -38.52 17.97 12.91
N GLU A 307 -37.86 18.78 12.05
CA GLU A 307 -37.82 20.24 12.16
C GLU A 307 -39.22 20.85 12.03
N GLU A 308 -40.01 20.41 11.04
CA GLU A 308 -41.39 20.87 10.83
C GLU A 308 -42.31 20.46 11.99
N ALA A 309 -42.21 19.22 12.47
CA ALA A 309 -42.98 18.74 13.61
C ALA A 309 -42.64 19.49 14.90
N LEU A 310 -41.36 19.81 15.12
CA LEU A 310 -40.92 20.61 16.25
C LEU A 310 -41.49 22.03 16.17
N LEU A 311 -41.41 22.66 14.99
CA LEU A 311 -41.96 24.00 14.79
C LEU A 311 -43.48 24.02 15.00
N ALA A 312 -44.20 23.03 14.48
CA ALA A 312 -45.64 22.88 14.69
C ALA A 312 -45.98 22.67 16.17
N SER A 313 -45.21 21.83 16.88
CA SER A 313 -45.40 21.61 18.32
C SER A 313 -45.14 22.87 19.14
N GLN A 314 -44.08 23.63 18.83
CA GLN A 314 -43.80 24.92 19.47
C GLN A 314 -44.94 25.92 19.26
N GLN A 315 -45.46 26.03 18.03
CA GLN A 315 -46.59 26.90 17.72
C GLN A 315 -47.87 26.48 18.46
N GLN A 316 -48.15 25.17 18.54
CA GLN A 316 -49.28 24.65 19.29
C GLN A 316 -49.17 24.93 20.80
N LEU A 317 -48.00 24.71 21.40
CA LEU A 317 -47.76 25.01 22.82
C LEU A 317 -47.88 26.51 23.09
N GLN A 318 -47.28 27.35 22.24
CA GLN A 318 -47.38 28.80 22.37
C GLN A 318 -48.84 29.26 22.26
N ALA A 319 -49.59 28.74 21.30
CA ALA A 319 -51.01 29.04 21.15
C ALA A 319 -51.84 28.56 22.34
N ALA A 320 -51.55 27.38 22.89
CA ALA A 320 -52.24 26.84 24.06
C ALA A 320 -51.99 27.70 25.32
N VAL A 321 -50.74 28.08 25.58
CA VAL A 321 -50.38 28.94 26.71
C VAL A 321 -51.01 30.32 26.57
N MET A 322 -50.94 30.93 25.38
CA MET A 322 -51.50 32.27 25.15
C MET A 322 -53.02 32.31 25.26
N ASN A 323 -53.72 31.25 24.83
CA ASN A 323 -55.19 31.20 24.84
C ASN A 323 -55.80 30.55 26.08
N ALA A 324 -54.98 30.05 27.02
CA ALA A 324 -55.49 29.43 28.24
C ALA A 324 -56.26 30.46 29.10
N PRO A 325 -57.41 30.10 29.71
CA PRO A 325 -58.21 30.99 30.56
C PRO A 325 -57.60 31.11 31.97
N VAL A 326 -56.27 31.23 32.05
CA VAL A 326 -55.51 31.40 33.29
C VAL A 326 -54.40 32.44 33.04
N VAL A 327 -53.91 33.05 34.11
CA VAL A 327 -52.71 33.89 34.05
C VAL A 327 -51.50 33.03 34.39
N PHE A 328 -50.58 32.89 33.44
CA PHE A 328 -49.26 32.30 33.68
C PHE A 328 -48.25 33.42 33.89
N PHE A 329 -47.67 33.48 35.09
CA PHE A 329 -46.60 34.40 35.39
C PHE A 329 -45.43 33.68 36.07
N ALA A 330 -44.23 34.20 35.87
CA ALA A 330 -43.04 33.81 36.60
C ALA A 330 -42.35 35.08 37.10
N ILE A 331 -41.70 34.98 38.26
CA ILE A 331 -40.90 36.06 38.86
C ILE A 331 -39.49 35.55 39.16
N ASP A 332 -38.49 36.43 39.17
CA ASP A 332 -37.14 36.12 39.64
C ASP A 332 -37.01 36.22 41.17
N ALA A 333 -35.80 36.03 41.69
CA ALA A 333 -35.52 36.03 43.14
C ALA A 333 -35.79 37.40 43.78
N GLU A 334 -35.69 38.47 43.01
CA GLU A 334 -35.97 39.85 43.39
C GLU A 334 -37.47 40.20 43.26
N GLY A 335 -38.29 39.27 42.77
CA GLY A 335 -39.72 39.42 42.61
C GLY A 335 -40.13 40.21 41.35
N VAL A 336 -39.27 40.29 40.35
CA VAL A 336 -39.55 40.92 39.06
C VAL A 336 -40.17 39.90 38.12
N PHE A 337 -41.26 40.26 37.43
CA PHE A 337 -41.88 39.37 36.46
C PHE A 337 -40.95 39.06 35.29
N THR A 338 -40.68 37.78 35.05
CA THR A 338 -39.90 37.26 33.92
C THR A 338 -40.79 36.69 32.82
N ILE A 339 -42.00 36.24 33.17
CA ILE A 339 -43.04 35.77 32.24
C ILE A 339 -44.38 36.35 32.69
N SER A 340 -45.21 36.80 31.74
CA SER A 340 -46.60 37.20 31.98
C SER A 340 -47.42 36.94 30.72
N VAL A 341 -48.13 35.81 30.66
CA VAL A 341 -48.88 35.36 29.48
C VAL A 341 -50.21 34.71 29.88
N GLY A 342 -51.13 34.54 28.92
CA GLY A 342 -52.42 33.88 29.11
C GLY A 342 -53.61 34.83 28.96
N LYS A 343 -54.75 34.27 28.55
CA LYS A 343 -55.93 35.04 28.11
C LYS A 343 -56.67 35.72 29.26
N ALA A 344 -56.56 35.19 30.47
CA ALA A 344 -57.19 35.80 31.65
C ALA A 344 -56.56 37.16 32.04
N LEU A 345 -55.39 37.52 31.50
CA LEU A 345 -54.82 38.86 31.65
C LEU A 345 -55.73 39.95 31.05
N GLU A 346 -56.45 39.63 29.97
CA GLU A 346 -57.41 40.56 29.35
C GLU A 346 -58.59 40.88 30.27
N LEU A 347 -58.96 39.96 31.18
CA LEU A 347 -60.04 40.19 32.16
C LEU A 347 -59.66 41.23 33.21
N ILE A 348 -58.36 41.48 33.38
CA ILE A 348 -57.81 42.49 34.29
C ILE A 348 -57.16 43.65 33.53
N ASP A 349 -57.45 43.79 32.23
CA ASP A 349 -57.00 44.86 31.34
C ASP A 349 -55.47 45.00 31.20
N ILE A 350 -54.76 43.87 31.31
CA ILE A 350 -53.29 43.79 31.17
C ILE A 350 -52.96 43.03 29.89
N LYS A 351 -52.00 43.55 29.10
CA LYS A 351 -51.54 42.83 27.91
C LYS A 351 -50.51 41.75 28.26
N PRO A 352 -50.50 40.61 27.54
CA PRO A 352 -49.40 39.66 27.65
C PRO A 352 -48.04 40.36 27.44
N GLY A 353 -47.08 40.07 28.31
CA GLY A 353 -45.75 40.68 28.34
C GLY A 353 -45.66 42.02 29.07
N GLU A 354 -46.77 42.70 29.38
CA GLU A 354 -46.76 44.07 29.94
C GLU A 354 -46.23 44.16 31.38
N LEU A 355 -46.35 43.07 32.13
CA LEU A 355 -45.80 42.99 33.49
C LEU A 355 -44.31 42.64 33.50
N VAL A 356 -43.75 42.11 32.41
CA VAL A 356 -42.35 41.65 32.37
C VAL A 356 -41.40 42.82 32.63
N GLY A 357 -40.49 42.66 33.58
CA GLY A 357 -39.56 43.70 34.03
C GLY A 357 -40.10 44.60 35.15
N LYS A 358 -41.38 44.48 35.53
CA LYS A 358 -41.95 45.20 36.69
C LYS A 358 -41.82 44.37 37.97
N SER A 359 -41.65 45.03 39.11
CA SER A 359 -41.62 44.34 40.41
C SER A 359 -43.03 44.01 40.88
N VAL A 360 -43.23 42.80 41.40
CA VAL A 360 -44.51 42.39 42.02
C VAL A 360 -44.90 43.31 43.19
N PHE A 361 -43.93 43.91 43.88
CA PHE A 361 -44.17 44.83 44.99
C PHE A 361 -44.64 46.21 44.54
N GLU A 362 -44.30 46.61 43.32
CA GLU A 362 -44.79 47.84 42.67
C GLU A 362 -46.18 47.62 42.09
N VAL A 363 -46.37 46.51 41.36
CA VAL A 363 -47.65 46.18 40.72
C VAL A 363 -48.77 45.97 41.76
N PHE A 364 -48.46 45.42 42.93
CA PHE A 364 -49.42 45.20 44.03
C PHE A 364 -49.14 46.09 45.26
N GLU A 365 -48.56 47.28 45.09
CA GLU A 365 -48.20 48.16 46.21
C GLU A 365 -49.38 48.46 47.15
N ASN A 366 -50.59 48.53 46.58
CA ASN A 366 -51.84 48.80 47.31
C ASN A 366 -52.49 47.55 47.94
N ASP A 367 -51.92 46.36 47.76
CA ASP A 367 -52.39 45.10 48.37
C ASP A 367 -51.28 44.49 49.26
N ALA A 368 -51.29 44.90 50.53
CA ALA A 368 -50.35 44.43 51.54
C ALA A 368 -50.39 42.90 51.74
N GLY A 369 -51.56 42.27 51.55
CA GLY A 369 -51.72 40.83 51.72
C GLY A 369 -51.08 40.01 50.59
N VAL A 370 -51.13 40.52 49.36
CA VAL A 370 -50.47 39.91 48.20
C VAL A 370 -48.95 40.07 48.29
N THR A 371 -48.47 41.27 48.60
CA THR A 371 -47.01 41.54 48.72
C THR A 371 -46.36 40.75 49.86
N GLU A 372 -47.02 40.59 51.01
CA GLU A 372 -46.51 39.76 52.10
C GLU A 372 -46.39 38.27 51.72
N ARG A 373 -47.35 37.73 50.96
CA ARG A 373 -47.28 36.36 50.44
C ARG A 373 -46.10 36.16 49.50
N PHE A 374 -45.84 37.11 48.59
CA PHE A 374 -44.68 37.05 47.71
C PHE A 374 -43.36 37.15 48.48
N ARG A 375 -43.26 38.01 49.50
CA ARG A 375 -42.07 38.05 50.39
C ARG A 375 -41.83 36.71 51.08
N ARG A 376 -42.88 36.04 51.56
CA ARG A 376 -42.76 34.72 52.19
C ARG A 376 -42.28 33.65 51.21
N VAL A 377 -42.78 33.65 49.97
CA VAL A 377 -42.39 32.67 48.95
C VAL A 377 -40.95 32.89 48.47
N LEU A 378 -40.51 34.15 48.33
CA LEU A 378 -39.14 34.48 47.92
C LEU A 378 -38.12 34.34 49.07
N GLY A 379 -38.57 34.40 50.32
CA GLY A 379 -37.75 34.28 51.53
C GLY A 379 -37.39 32.85 51.94
N GLY A 380 -37.99 31.83 51.33
CA GLY A 380 -37.81 30.40 51.67
C GLY A 380 -38.87 29.88 52.64
#